data_AF-A0A6I6JY65-F1
#
_entry.id   AF-A0A6I6JY65-F1
#
_cell.length_a   1.000
_cell.length_b   1.000
_cell.length_c   1.000
_cell.angle_alpha   90.00
_cell.angle_beta   90.00
_cell.angle_gamma   90.00
#
_symmetry.space_group_name_H-M   'P 1'
#
loop_
_entity.id
_entity.type
_entity.pdbx_description
1 polymer ?
#
loop_
_entity_poly.entity_id
_entity_poly.type
_entity_poly.pdbx_seq_one_letter_code
_entity_poly.pdbx_strand_id
1 'polypeptide(L)'
;MEENTRIKKDEIPFDKLEKVGVKKDFIDHMGENELRDFLNGYRSQKLYTINATVNDEQLRIPAKLRLQKQDNGAVDIKIHPIQRLYVPDEYMGHKFSKEEKAALLNDKNLGKTVELTGKDGKKDTYYLAIDNKTNELSPLRTKNIIIPDKIKGANLSEEQKQKLAKGEKVYLDKMTGRNRKKFGASLQVDAANRTINFSGFKQEKELEQEKTKKENKGAKQKVG
;
A
#
# COMPACT_ATOMS: atom_id res chain seq x y z
N MET A 1 21.09 -4.63 15.42
CA MET A 1 20.99 -3.21 15.03
C MET A 1 19.66 -2.73 15.56
N GLU A 2 19.63 -1.84 16.54
CA GLU A 2 18.39 -1.17 16.92
C GLU A 2 17.90 -0.39 15.70
N GLU A 3 16.79 -0.83 15.11
CA GLU A 3 16.26 -0.16 13.94
C GLU A 3 15.68 1.19 14.36
N ASN A 4 16.22 2.28 13.82
CA ASN A 4 15.78 3.64 14.12
C ASN A 4 14.37 3.87 13.55
N THR A 5 13.34 3.63 14.37
CA THR A 5 11.94 3.92 14.08
C THR A 5 11.58 5.32 14.59
N ARG A 6 10.56 5.94 13.98
CA ARG A 6 10.08 7.28 14.39
C ARG A 6 9.52 7.31 15.81
N ILE A 7 8.98 6.18 16.25
CA ILE A 7 8.36 5.96 17.55
C ILE A 7 8.97 4.68 18.12
N LYS A 8 9.39 4.72 19.38
CA LYS A 8 9.91 3.56 20.11
C LYS A 8 8.77 2.70 20.66
N LYS A 9 9.05 1.43 20.97
CA LYS A 9 8.04 0.48 21.47
C LYS A 9 7.43 0.91 22.81
N ASP A 10 8.22 1.55 23.67
CA ASP A 10 7.82 2.10 24.97
C ASP A 10 7.01 3.41 24.84
N GLU A 11 7.08 4.11 23.71
CA GLU A 11 6.24 5.27 23.40
C GLU A 11 4.82 4.89 22.91
N ILE A 12 4.50 3.60 22.74
CA ILE A 12 3.16 3.17 22.33
C ILE A 12 2.16 3.50 23.45
N PRO A 13 1.07 4.26 23.18
CA PRO A 13 0.09 4.62 24.19
C PRO A 13 -0.89 3.47 24.45
N PHE A 14 -0.41 2.43 25.13
CA PHE A 14 -1.20 1.23 25.45
C PHE A 14 -2.45 1.53 26.28
N ASP A 15 -2.38 2.52 27.16
CA ASP A 15 -3.50 3.02 27.94
C ASP A 15 -4.66 3.50 27.06
N LYS A 16 -4.35 4.17 25.93
CA LYS A 16 -5.36 4.62 24.95
C LYS A 16 -5.93 3.45 24.15
N LEU A 17 -5.09 2.46 23.81
CA LEU A 17 -5.53 1.25 23.11
C LEU A 17 -6.50 0.43 23.96
N GLU A 18 -6.21 0.27 25.25
CA GLU A 18 -7.07 -0.46 26.17
C GLU A 18 -8.46 0.19 26.34
N LYS A 19 -8.51 1.53 26.36
CA LYS A 19 -9.79 2.28 26.39
C LYS A 19 -10.70 1.99 25.20
N VAL A 20 -10.13 1.63 24.05
CA VAL A 20 -10.89 1.24 22.85
C VAL A 20 -10.94 -0.28 22.67
N GLY A 21 -10.66 -1.06 23.73
CA GLY A 21 -10.78 -2.51 23.74
C GLY A 21 -9.66 -3.27 23.01
N VAL A 22 -8.57 -2.58 22.63
CA VAL A 22 -7.41 -3.22 22.01
C VAL A 22 -6.41 -3.59 23.11
N LYS A 23 -6.25 -4.90 23.32
CA LYS A 23 -5.32 -5.43 24.31
C LYS A 23 -3.86 -5.18 23.91
N LYS A 24 -2.97 -5.03 24.89
CA LYS A 24 -1.54 -4.75 24.66
C LYS A 24 -0.83 -5.85 23.86
N ASP A 25 -1.26 -7.10 24.04
CA ASP A 25 -0.73 -8.28 23.34
C ASP A 25 -0.94 -8.25 21.81
N PHE A 26 -1.76 -7.33 21.28
CA PHE A 26 -1.98 -7.22 19.84
C PHE A 26 -0.67 -6.98 19.05
N ILE A 27 0.32 -6.32 19.67
CA ILE A 27 1.64 -6.09 19.05
C ILE A 27 2.42 -7.40 18.88
N ASP A 28 2.18 -8.40 19.73
CA ASP A 28 2.86 -9.69 19.68
C ASP A 28 2.31 -10.55 18.53
N HIS A 29 1.15 -10.17 17.99
CA HIS A 29 0.55 -10.74 16.79
C HIS A 29 0.98 -10.04 15.49
N MET A 30 1.78 -8.96 15.58
CA MET A 30 2.41 -8.34 14.43
C MET A 30 3.71 -9.05 14.10
N GLY A 31 3.92 -9.36 12.81
CA GLY A 31 5.25 -9.78 12.36
C GLY A 31 6.25 -8.64 12.48
N GLU A 32 7.55 -8.95 12.52
CA GLU A 32 8.63 -7.96 12.71
C GLU A 32 8.52 -6.75 11.76
N ASN A 33 8.30 -6.99 10.46
CA ASN A 33 8.13 -5.91 9.48
C ASN A 33 6.85 -5.10 9.72
N GLU A 34 5.75 -5.74 10.12
CA GLU A 34 4.48 -5.04 10.41
C GLU A 34 4.64 -4.14 11.64
N LEU A 35 5.31 -4.63 12.69
CA LEU A 35 5.60 -3.84 13.88
C LEU A 35 6.50 -2.64 13.54
N ARG A 36 7.56 -2.85 12.74
CA ARG A 36 8.44 -1.78 12.27
C ARG A 36 7.67 -0.71 11.49
N ASP A 37 6.78 -1.12 10.58
CA ASP A 37 5.95 -0.19 9.81
C ASP A 37 5.01 0.60 10.74
N PHE A 38 4.37 -0.09 11.69
CA PHE A 38 3.48 0.51 12.68
C PHE A 38 4.20 1.57 13.54
N LEU A 39 5.41 1.26 14.01
CA LEU A 39 6.30 2.19 14.74
C LEU A 39 6.78 3.37 13.88
N ASN A 40 6.73 3.26 12.55
CA ASN A 40 6.97 4.38 11.63
C ASN A 40 5.69 5.17 11.29
N GLY A 41 4.58 4.88 11.99
CA GLY A 41 3.29 5.54 11.83
C GLY A 41 2.49 5.06 10.62
N TYR A 42 2.80 3.86 10.12
CA TYR A 42 2.05 3.26 9.00
C TYR A 42 0.80 2.60 9.57
N ARG A 43 -0.22 2.44 8.72
CA ARG A 43 -1.43 1.71 9.12
C ARG A 43 -1.10 0.23 9.30
N SER A 44 -1.72 -0.40 10.29
CA SER A 44 -1.62 -1.84 10.49
C SER A 44 -2.04 -2.59 9.24
N GLN A 45 -1.38 -3.71 8.96
CA GLN A 45 -1.74 -4.54 7.81
C GLN A 45 -3.05 -5.27 8.10
N LYS A 46 -3.25 -5.70 9.36
CA LYS A 46 -4.47 -6.36 9.83
C LYS A 46 -5.51 -5.35 10.33
N LEU A 47 -6.77 -5.80 10.34
CA LEU A 47 -7.86 -5.13 11.04
C LEU A 47 -7.85 -5.61 12.49
N TYR A 48 -8.04 -4.68 13.41
CA TYR A 48 -8.26 -4.94 14.82
C TYR A 48 -9.69 -4.50 15.17
N THR A 49 -10.35 -5.24 16.05
CA THR A 49 -11.67 -4.85 16.55
C THR A 49 -11.49 -3.86 17.69
N ILE A 50 -12.03 -2.66 17.52
CA ILE A 50 -12.14 -1.68 18.61
C ILE A 50 -13.56 -1.72 19.19
N ASN A 51 -13.69 -1.35 20.45
CA ASN A 51 -14.96 -1.12 21.11
C ASN A 51 -15.25 0.39 21.10
N ALA A 52 -16.47 0.75 20.71
CA ALA A 52 -16.97 2.12 20.76
C ALA A 52 -18.33 2.13 21.45
N THR A 53 -18.67 3.21 22.15
CA THR A 53 -20.01 3.42 22.72
C THR A 53 -20.68 4.53 21.94
N VAL A 54 -21.84 4.25 21.35
CA VAL A 54 -22.64 5.22 20.60
C VAL A 54 -24.08 5.09 21.07
N ASN A 55 -24.68 6.17 21.59
CA ASN A 55 -26.04 6.17 22.14
C ASN A 55 -26.28 5.04 23.16
N ASP A 56 -25.36 4.86 24.11
CA ASP A 56 -25.36 3.80 25.12
C ASP A 56 -25.28 2.36 24.59
N GLU A 57 -25.12 2.17 23.28
CA GLU A 57 -24.89 0.87 22.65
C GLU A 57 -23.39 0.62 22.47
N GLN A 58 -22.94 -0.58 22.87
CA GLN A 58 -21.58 -1.03 22.63
C GLN A 58 -21.44 -1.61 21.23
N LEU A 59 -20.65 -0.94 20.40
CA LEU A 59 -20.34 -1.35 19.04
C LEU A 59 -18.93 -1.94 18.96
N ARG A 60 -18.79 -3.00 18.17
CA ARG A 60 -17.49 -3.60 17.83
C ARG A 60 -17.15 -3.26 16.38
N ILE A 61 -16.16 -2.41 16.19
CA ILE A 61 -15.83 -1.81 14.89
C ILE A 61 -14.47 -2.35 14.41
N PRO A 62 -14.41 -3.09 13.29
CA PRO A 62 -13.14 -3.45 12.66
C PRO A 62 -12.46 -2.21 12.07
N ALA A 63 -11.19 -2.00 12.42
CA ALA A 63 -10.41 -0.86 11.96
C ALA A 63 -8.92 -1.19 11.77
N LYS A 64 -8.26 -0.49 10.86
CA LYS A 64 -6.80 -0.38 10.88
C LYS A 64 -6.40 0.67 11.90
N LEU A 65 -5.23 0.49 12.53
CA LEU A 65 -4.69 1.40 13.53
C LEU A 65 -3.37 1.98 13.00
N ARG A 66 -3.00 3.19 13.42
CA ARG A 66 -1.64 3.70 13.25
C ARG A 66 -1.23 4.58 14.43
N LEU A 67 0.06 4.64 14.69
CA LEU A 67 0.62 5.61 15.62
C LEU A 67 0.79 6.97 14.94
N GLN A 68 0.52 8.04 15.68
CA GLN A 68 0.72 9.41 15.22
C GLN A 68 1.40 10.23 16.30
N LYS A 69 2.63 10.67 16.03
CA LYS A 69 3.33 11.64 16.88
C LYS A 69 2.75 13.03 16.65
N GLN A 70 2.40 13.70 17.74
CA GLN A 70 1.85 15.05 17.77
C GLN A 70 2.98 16.08 17.86
N ASP A 71 2.67 17.36 17.62
CA ASP A 71 3.66 18.45 17.64
C ASP A 71 4.30 18.63 19.02
N ASN A 72 3.58 18.30 20.10
CA ASN A 72 4.09 18.32 21.47
C ASN A 72 4.93 17.07 21.84
N GLY A 73 5.20 16.18 20.88
CA GLY A 73 5.95 14.94 21.06
C GLY A 73 5.13 13.75 21.58
N ALA A 74 3.89 13.95 22.02
CA ALA A 74 3.03 12.85 22.47
C ALA A 74 2.65 11.92 21.33
N VAL A 75 2.49 10.63 21.62
CA VAL A 75 2.01 9.64 20.64
C VAL A 75 0.52 9.38 20.85
N ASP A 76 -0.21 9.36 19.75
CA ASP A 76 -1.64 9.07 19.72
C ASP A 76 -1.96 7.90 18.77
N ILE A 77 -3.14 7.31 18.95
CA ILE A 77 -3.66 6.26 18.07
C ILE A 77 -4.67 6.87 17.13
N LYS A 78 -4.44 6.70 15.83
CA LYS A 78 -5.44 7.01 14.81
C LYS A 78 -6.12 5.74 14.31
N ILE A 79 -7.45 5.77 14.34
CA ILE A 79 -8.33 4.67 13.98
C ILE A 79 -8.87 4.89 12.57
N HIS A 80 -8.81 3.87 11.74
CA HIS A 80 -9.24 3.85 10.35
C HIS A 80 -10.29 2.74 10.16
N PRO A 81 -11.58 3.01 10.44
CA PRO A 81 -12.63 2.01 10.34
C PRO A 81 -12.92 1.61 8.89
N ILE A 82 -13.59 0.48 8.69
CA ILE A 82 -14.14 0.13 7.38
C ILE A 82 -15.26 1.11 7.02
N GLN A 83 -15.15 1.73 5.85
CA GLN A 83 -16.16 2.64 5.30
C GLN A 83 -16.72 2.12 3.97
N ARG A 84 -17.83 2.69 3.53
CA ARG A 84 -18.35 2.46 2.18
C ARG A 84 -17.33 2.97 1.16
N LEU A 85 -17.16 2.22 0.07
CA LEU A 85 -16.34 2.65 -1.04
C LEU A 85 -16.93 3.92 -1.65
N TYR A 86 -16.14 4.98 -1.65
CA TYR A 86 -16.51 6.26 -2.23
C TYR A 86 -15.26 6.99 -2.70
N VAL A 87 -15.33 7.57 -3.90
CA VAL A 87 -14.32 8.47 -4.44
C VAL A 87 -14.99 9.82 -4.66
N PRO A 88 -14.56 10.90 -3.98
CA PRO A 88 -15.17 12.21 -4.12
C PRO A 88 -14.93 12.80 -5.51
N ASP A 89 -15.66 13.87 -5.85
CA ASP A 89 -15.43 14.64 -7.08
C ASP A 89 -14.08 15.36 -7.07
N GLU A 90 -13.70 15.86 -5.89
CA GLU A 90 -12.45 16.57 -5.65
C GLU A 90 -11.78 16.01 -4.39
N TYR A 91 -10.46 15.91 -4.43
CA TYR A 91 -9.66 15.49 -3.29
C TYR A 91 -8.36 16.27 -3.24
N MET A 92 -8.09 16.95 -2.12
CA MET A 92 -6.87 17.73 -1.91
C MET A 92 -6.58 18.72 -3.07
N GLY A 93 -7.60 19.43 -3.55
CA GLY A 93 -7.47 20.41 -4.64
C GLY A 93 -7.38 19.81 -6.06
N HIS A 94 -7.48 18.49 -6.21
CA HIS A 94 -7.52 17.81 -7.51
C HIS A 94 -8.93 17.33 -7.82
N LYS A 95 -9.48 17.77 -8.95
CA LYS A 95 -10.78 17.32 -9.46
C LYS A 95 -10.61 16.09 -10.33
N PHE A 96 -11.20 14.97 -9.94
CA PHE A 96 -11.01 13.71 -10.66
C PHE A 96 -11.79 13.66 -11.96
N SER A 97 -11.14 13.13 -13.01
CA SER A 97 -11.83 12.74 -14.23
C SER A 97 -12.67 11.47 -14.02
N LYS A 98 -13.54 11.14 -14.98
CA LYS A 98 -14.34 9.90 -14.93
C LYS A 98 -13.44 8.67 -14.96
N GLU A 99 -12.38 8.70 -15.76
CA GLU A 99 -11.40 7.63 -15.92
C GLU A 99 -10.60 7.42 -14.63
N GLU A 100 -10.20 8.51 -13.97
CA GLU A 100 -9.48 8.44 -12.68
C GLU A 100 -10.34 7.82 -11.58
N LYS A 101 -11.62 8.21 -11.51
CA LYS A 101 -12.56 7.60 -10.58
C LYS A 101 -12.77 6.12 -10.90
N ALA A 102 -12.93 5.77 -12.17
CA ALA A 102 -13.08 4.38 -12.59
C ALA A 102 -11.86 3.54 -12.19
N ALA A 103 -10.65 4.05 -12.41
CA ALA A 103 -9.41 3.38 -11.98
C ALA A 103 -9.37 3.18 -10.45
N LEU A 104 -9.67 4.22 -9.66
CA LEU A 104 -9.70 4.11 -8.20
C LEU A 104 -10.79 3.14 -7.70
N LEU A 105 -11.96 3.10 -8.34
CA LEU A 105 -13.05 2.21 -7.94
C LEU A 105 -12.76 0.75 -8.31
N ASN A 106 -12.26 0.50 -9.53
CA ASN A 106 -12.06 -0.83 -10.09
C ASN A 106 -10.73 -1.44 -9.65
N ASP A 107 -9.65 -0.69 -9.78
CA ASP A 107 -8.28 -1.16 -9.53
C ASP A 107 -7.79 -0.82 -8.12
N LYS A 108 -8.54 -0.02 -7.35
CA LYS A 108 -8.13 0.51 -6.03
C LYS A 108 -6.82 1.28 -6.08
N ASN A 109 -6.42 1.74 -7.27
CA ASN A 109 -5.18 2.46 -7.52
C ASN A 109 -5.39 3.42 -8.69
N LEU A 110 -4.84 4.64 -8.59
CA LEU A 110 -4.99 5.63 -9.66
C LEU A 110 -4.17 5.28 -10.91
N GLY A 111 -3.12 4.48 -10.78
CA GLY A 111 -2.27 4.06 -11.90
C GLY A 111 -1.33 5.14 -12.45
N LYS A 112 -1.33 6.32 -11.84
CA LYS A 112 -0.45 7.43 -12.15
C LYS A 112 -0.23 8.30 -10.92
N THR A 113 0.75 9.19 -10.99
CA THR A 113 0.90 10.28 -10.03
C THR A 113 0.07 11.50 -10.43
N VAL A 114 -0.40 12.25 -9.43
CA VAL A 114 -1.09 13.54 -9.63
C VAL A 114 -0.54 14.59 -8.68
N GLU A 115 -0.69 15.86 -9.04
CA GLU A 115 -0.39 16.99 -8.17
C GLU A 115 -1.55 17.19 -7.20
N LEU A 116 -1.28 17.19 -5.89
CA LEU A 116 -2.27 17.50 -4.85
C LEU A 116 -1.76 18.61 -3.94
N THR A 117 -2.70 19.34 -3.32
CA THR A 117 -2.43 20.37 -2.32
C THR A 117 -2.44 19.76 -0.92
N GLY A 118 -1.27 19.76 -0.26
CA GLY A 118 -1.11 19.30 1.11
C GLY A 118 -1.84 20.17 2.14
N LYS A 119 -1.90 19.71 3.40
CA LYS A 119 -2.47 20.48 4.51
C LYS A 119 -1.74 21.79 4.79
N ASP A 120 -0.48 21.86 4.40
CA ASP A 120 0.38 23.05 4.45
C ASP A 120 0.12 24.03 3.30
N GLY A 121 -0.88 23.76 2.44
CA GLY A 121 -1.21 24.57 1.28
C GLY A 121 -0.25 24.40 0.10
N LYS A 122 0.81 23.58 0.24
CA LYS A 122 1.82 23.37 -0.79
C LYS A 122 1.41 22.25 -1.73
N LYS A 123 1.70 22.44 -3.02
CA LYS A 123 1.53 21.41 -4.03
C LYS A 123 2.72 20.46 -4.06
N ASP A 124 2.45 19.17 -4.18
CA ASP A 124 3.44 18.13 -4.37
C ASP A 124 2.84 17.01 -5.24
N THR A 125 3.69 16.09 -5.70
CA THR A 125 3.28 14.91 -6.47
C THR A 125 2.93 13.74 -5.54
N TYR A 126 1.80 13.07 -5.80
CA TYR A 126 1.28 11.97 -4.99
C TYR A 126 0.87 10.77 -5.82
N TYR A 127 1.02 9.59 -5.23
CA TYR A 127 0.25 8.40 -5.56
C TYR A 127 -1.08 8.43 -4.81
N LEU A 128 -2.12 7.83 -5.40
CA LEU A 128 -3.42 7.62 -4.77
C LEU A 128 -3.84 6.15 -4.90
N ALA A 129 -4.23 5.55 -3.77
CA ALA A 129 -4.78 4.20 -3.72
C ALA A 129 -5.89 4.13 -2.68
N ILE A 130 -6.82 3.20 -2.88
CA ILE A 130 -7.86 2.88 -1.91
C ILE A 130 -7.41 1.68 -1.11
N ASP A 131 -7.42 1.82 0.21
CA ASP A 131 -7.12 0.71 1.11
C ASP A 131 -8.12 -0.44 0.89
N ASN A 132 -7.62 -1.64 0.62
CA ASN A 132 -8.45 -2.79 0.29
C ASN A 132 -9.29 -3.31 1.47
N LYS A 133 -8.96 -2.96 2.71
CA LYS A 133 -9.70 -3.38 3.91
C LYS A 133 -10.61 -2.28 4.42
N THR A 134 -10.18 -1.02 4.37
CA THR A 134 -10.96 0.09 4.93
C THR A 134 -11.75 0.87 3.88
N ASN A 135 -11.48 0.70 2.58
CA ASN A 135 -11.98 1.55 1.49
C ASN A 135 -11.62 3.05 1.63
N GLU A 136 -10.58 3.37 2.39
CA GLU A 136 -10.12 4.74 2.56
C GLU A 136 -9.18 5.15 1.41
N LEU A 137 -9.53 6.25 0.72
CA LEU A 137 -8.65 6.88 -0.26
C LEU A 137 -7.41 7.47 0.44
N SER A 138 -6.24 7.05 0.01
CA SER A 138 -4.98 7.28 0.71
C SER A 138 -3.94 7.94 -0.20
N PRO A 139 -3.47 9.14 0.15
CA PRO A 139 -2.42 9.84 -0.58
C PRO A 139 -1.03 9.48 -0.04
N LEU A 140 -0.09 9.26 -0.95
CA LEU A 140 1.33 9.08 -0.62
C LEU A 140 2.18 10.00 -1.49
N ARG A 141 2.88 10.96 -0.86
CA ARG A 141 3.86 11.81 -1.56
C ARG A 141 4.92 10.93 -2.22
N THR A 142 5.28 11.21 -3.47
CA THR A 142 6.25 10.38 -4.21
C THR A 142 7.60 10.28 -3.49
N LYS A 143 8.06 11.37 -2.87
CA LYS A 143 9.29 11.44 -2.06
C LYS A 143 9.30 10.56 -0.80
N ASN A 144 8.15 10.02 -0.39
CA ASN A 144 8.02 9.22 0.84
C ASN A 144 8.08 7.70 0.58
N ILE A 145 8.39 7.27 -0.64
CA ILE A 145 8.65 5.88 -1.01
C ILE A 145 9.83 5.83 -1.98
N ILE A 146 10.72 4.85 -1.79
CA ILE A 146 11.88 4.63 -2.66
C ILE A 146 11.58 3.42 -3.53
N ILE A 147 11.74 3.57 -4.84
CA ILE A 147 11.69 2.45 -5.78
C ILE A 147 13.07 1.78 -5.77
N PRO A 148 13.18 0.53 -5.31
CA PRO A 148 14.47 -0.16 -5.25
C PRO A 148 14.91 -0.62 -6.65
N ASP A 149 16.22 -0.81 -6.85
CA ASP A 149 16.75 -1.39 -8.09
C ASP A 149 16.44 -2.89 -8.24
N LYS A 150 16.20 -3.57 -7.11
CA LYS A 150 16.00 -5.01 -7.05
C LYS A 150 14.82 -5.36 -6.16
N ILE A 151 13.94 -6.21 -6.67
CA ILE A 151 12.77 -6.73 -5.95
C ILE A 151 12.83 -8.25 -5.98
N LYS A 152 12.83 -8.88 -4.80
CA LYS A 152 12.86 -10.35 -4.64
C LYS A 152 13.96 -11.03 -5.48
N GLY A 153 15.12 -10.38 -5.60
CA GLY A 153 16.27 -10.90 -6.34
C GLY A 153 16.33 -10.54 -7.84
N ALA A 154 15.26 -10.00 -8.43
CA ALA A 154 15.22 -9.56 -9.83
C ALA A 154 15.47 -8.05 -9.95
N ASN A 155 16.26 -7.64 -10.95
CA ASN A 155 16.56 -6.23 -11.22
C ASN A 155 15.45 -5.60 -12.06
N LEU A 156 15.08 -4.36 -11.73
CA LEU A 156 14.23 -3.55 -12.59
C LEU A 156 15.10 -2.86 -13.66
N SER A 157 14.63 -2.84 -14.90
CA SER A 157 15.20 -1.98 -15.94
C SER A 157 14.93 -0.50 -15.62
N GLU A 158 15.68 0.41 -16.22
CA GLU A 158 15.44 1.85 -16.08
C GLU A 158 14.01 2.24 -16.49
N GLU A 159 13.50 1.64 -17.57
CA GLU A 159 12.12 1.87 -18.02
C GLU A 159 11.10 1.39 -16.96
N GLN A 160 11.29 0.21 -16.38
CA GLN A 160 10.41 -0.31 -15.34
C GLN A 160 10.48 0.56 -14.08
N LYS A 161 11.67 1.02 -13.68
CA LYS A 161 11.84 1.94 -12.55
C LYS A 161 11.10 3.26 -12.79
N GLN A 162 11.25 3.84 -13.98
CA GLN A 162 10.58 5.09 -14.33
C GLN A 162 9.05 4.96 -14.35
N LYS A 163 8.52 3.89 -14.96
CA LYS A 163 7.08 3.63 -14.98
C LYS A 163 6.52 3.43 -13.56
N LEU A 164 7.21 2.64 -12.74
CA LEU A 164 6.79 2.40 -11.36
C LEU A 164 6.85 3.68 -10.52
N ALA A 165 7.85 4.54 -10.73
CA ALA A 165 7.96 5.86 -10.10
C ALA A 165 6.88 6.85 -10.57
N LYS A 166 6.30 6.64 -11.76
CA LYS A 166 5.11 7.38 -12.24
C LYS A 166 3.79 6.78 -11.73
N GLY A 167 3.83 5.70 -10.95
CA GLY A 167 2.65 5.03 -10.39
C GLY A 167 2.05 3.96 -11.31
N GLU A 168 2.66 3.74 -12.47
CA GLU A 168 2.21 2.77 -13.44
C GLU A 168 2.50 1.34 -12.97
N LYS A 169 1.71 0.40 -13.50
CA LYS A 169 1.89 -1.02 -13.27
C LYS A 169 3.00 -1.56 -14.19
N VAL A 170 3.98 -2.26 -13.62
CA VAL A 170 5.09 -2.85 -14.37
C VAL A 170 5.18 -4.33 -14.13
N TYR A 171 5.40 -5.12 -15.18
CA TYR A 171 5.57 -6.56 -15.04
C TYR A 171 7.06 -6.90 -14.86
N LEU A 172 7.39 -7.69 -13.83
CA LEU A 172 8.75 -8.15 -13.54
C LEU A 172 8.80 -9.68 -13.46
N ASP A 173 9.77 -10.28 -14.13
CA ASP A 173 10.02 -11.72 -14.16
C ASP A 173 11.20 -12.13 -13.27
N LYS A 174 11.39 -13.45 -13.11
CA LYS A 174 12.56 -14.06 -12.44
C LYS A 174 12.74 -13.67 -10.97
N MET A 175 11.67 -13.18 -10.34
CA MET A 175 11.61 -12.93 -8.90
C MET A 175 11.64 -14.27 -8.15
N THR A 176 12.20 -14.26 -6.94
CA THR A 176 12.38 -15.48 -6.14
C THR A 176 11.41 -15.50 -4.96
N GLY A 177 10.56 -16.52 -4.92
CA GLY A 177 9.60 -16.72 -3.84
C GLY A 177 10.25 -17.28 -2.57
N ARG A 178 9.49 -17.33 -1.47
CA ARG A 178 9.97 -17.94 -0.20
C ARG A 178 10.33 -19.41 -0.34
N ASN A 179 9.67 -20.12 -1.25
CA ASN A 179 9.96 -21.51 -1.61
C ASN A 179 11.14 -21.69 -2.58
N ARG A 180 11.93 -20.62 -2.81
CA ARG A 180 13.04 -20.55 -3.79
C ARG A 180 12.64 -20.75 -5.26
N LYS A 181 11.35 -20.87 -5.58
CA LYS A 181 10.87 -20.95 -6.97
C LYS A 181 10.85 -19.57 -7.62
N LYS A 182 11.08 -19.54 -8.93
CA LYS A 182 10.95 -18.32 -9.72
C LYS A 182 9.51 -18.05 -10.09
N PHE A 183 9.16 -16.78 -10.12
CA PHE A 183 7.85 -16.30 -10.56
C PHE A 183 7.99 -14.94 -11.23
N GLY A 184 6.97 -14.57 -11.99
CA GLY A 184 6.76 -13.19 -12.45
C GLY A 184 5.46 -12.62 -11.89
N ALA A 185 5.40 -11.30 -11.77
CA ALA A 185 4.21 -10.60 -11.28
C ALA A 185 4.20 -9.15 -11.76
N SER A 186 3.02 -8.56 -11.78
CA SER A 186 2.84 -7.12 -11.93
C SER A 186 3.07 -6.42 -10.60
N LEU A 187 3.87 -5.37 -10.64
CA LEU A 187 4.27 -4.52 -9.53
C LEU A 187 3.63 -3.14 -9.68
N GLN A 188 3.14 -2.58 -8.58
CA GLN A 188 2.58 -1.23 -8.57
C GLN A 188 2.73 -0.61 -7.18
N VAL A 189 2.98 0.70 -7.10
CA VAL A 189 3.02 1.41 -5.81
C VAL A 189 1.63 1.41 -5.17
N ASP A 190 1.56 0.98 -3.92
CA ASP A 190 0.38 1.02 -3.08
C ASP A 190 0.52 2.16 -2.06
N ALA A 191 -0.22 3.24 -2.31
CA ALA A 191 -0.21 4.42 -1.45
C ALA A 191 -0.82 4.16 -0.06
N ALA A 192 -1.78 3.22 0.05
CA ALA A 192 -2.48 2.93 1.30
C ALA A 192 -1.58 2.20 2.29
N ASN A 193 -0.80 1.23 1.81
CA ASN A 193 0.14 0.46 2.63
C ASN A 193 1.58 0.98 2.56
N ARG A 194 1.87 1.97 1.68
CA ARG A 194 3.20 2.57 1.46
C ARG A 194 4.25 1.55 1.02
N THR A 195 3.84 0.61 0.18
CA THR A 195 4.68 -0.50 -0.32
C THR A 195 4.55 -0.63 -1.84
N ILE A 196 5.30 -1.57 -2.43
CA ILE A 196 5.06 -2.04 -3.80
C ILE A 196 4.22 -3.31 -3.70
N ASN A 197 3.00 -3.27 -4.23
CA ASN A 197 2.09 -4.41 -4.26
C ASN A 197 2.35 -5.30 -5.49
N PHE A 198 2.02 -6.59 -5.34
CA PHE A 198 2.22 -7.63 -6.35
C PHE A 198 0.85 -8.16 -6.78
N SER A 199 0.67 -8.39 -8.08
CA SER A 199 -0.58 -8.93 -8.65
C SER A 199 -0.30 -9.72 -9.93
N GLY A 200 -1.26 -10.51 -10.40
CA GLY A 200 -1.12 -11.24 -11.68
C GLY A 200 0.09 -12.17 -11.70
N PHE A 201 0.25 -12.97 -10.65
CA PHE A 201 1.37 -13.91 -10.52
C PHE A 201 1.35 -14.95 -11.64
N LYS A 202 2.51 -15.21 -12.23
CA LYS A 202 2.73 -16.26 -13.22
C LYS A 202 3.90 -17.14 -12.81
N GLN A 203 3.76 -18.45 -12.98
CA GLN A 203 4.85 -19.39 -12.74
C GLN A 203 5.84 -19.40 -13.90
N GLU A 204 7.09 -19.76 -13.63
CA GLU A 204 8.15 -19.85 -14.66
C GLU A 204 7.74 -20.73 -15.85
N LYS A 205 7.10 -21.88 -15.60
CA LYS A 205 6.60 -22.77 -16.66
C LYS A 205 5.55 -22.13 -17.56
N GLU A 206 4.66 -21.31 -16.99
CA GLU A 206 3.62 -20.60 -17.76
C GLU A 206 4.25 -19.52 -18.64
N LEU A 207 5.29 -18.85 -18.13
CA LEU A 207 6.05 -17.82 -18.85
C LEU A 207 6.85 -18.41 -20.01
N GLU A 208 7.45 -19.58 -19.84
CA GLU A 208 8.16 -20.31 -20.89
C GLU A 208 7.19 -20.78 -22.00
N GLN A 209 5.99 -21.25 -21.64
CA GLN A 209 4.96 -21.63 -22.59
C GLN A 209 4.39 -20.43 -23.38
N GLU A 210 4.26 -19.26 -22.77
CA GLU A 210 3.86 -18.05 -23.48
C GLU A 210 4.93 -17.56 -24.46
N LYS A 211 6.21 -17.64 -24.08
CA LYS A 211 7.34 -17.27 -24.95
C LYS A 211 7.42 -18.16 -26.18
N THR A 212 7.39 -19.48 -25.98
CA THR A 212 7.40 -20.46 -27.09
C THR A 212 6.18 -20.32 -28.02
N LYS A 213 4.99 -20.00 -27.48
CA LYS A 213 3.80 -19.70 -28.31
C LYS A 213 3.94 -18.40 -29.11
N LYS A 214 4.57 -17.35 -28.56
CA LYS A 214 4.82 -16.09 -29.29
C LYS A 214 5.87 -16.27 -30.38
N GLU A 215 6.94 -17.01 -30.11
CA GLU A 215 7.99 -17.32 -31.09
C GLU A 215 7.45 -18.15 -32.26
N ASN A 216 6.63 -19.17 -31.98
CA ASN A 216 5.99 -19.98 -33.02
C ASN A 216 4.96 -19.21 -33.87
N LYS A 217 4.30 -18.18 -33.31
CA LYS A 217 3.40 -17.29 -34.08
C LYS A 217 4.17 -16.28 -34.94
N GLY A 218 5.28 -15.74 -34.44
CA GLY A 218 6.15 -14.84 -35.20
C GLY A 218 6.89 -15.53 -36.36
N ALA A 219 7.25 -16.81 -36.20
CA ALA A 219 7.85 -17.61 -37.27
C ALA A 219 6.87 -17.93 -38.41
N LYS A 220 5.59 -18.19 -38.11
CA LYS A 220 4.56 -18.45 -39.13
C LYS A 220 4.14 -17.22 -39.94
N GLN A 221 4.36 -16.01 -39.45
CA GLN A 221 4.03 -14.77 -40.16
C GLN A 221 5.15 -14.26 -41.10
N LYS A 222 6.35 -14.85 -41.07
CA LYS A 222 7.49 -14.46 -41.93
C LYS A 222 7.67 -15.35 -43.17
N VAL A 223 6.79 -16.32 -43.39
CA VAL A 223 6.86 -17.28 -44.52
C VAL A 223 5.64 -17.11 -45.45
N GLY A 224 5.05 -15.92 -45.51
CA GLY A 224 3.92 -15.58 -46.37
C GLY A 224 4.23 -14.38 -47.24
#